data_AF-A0A010S884-F1
#
_entry.id   AF-A0A010S884-F1
#
_cell.length_a   1.000
_cell.length_b   1.000
_cell.length_c   1.000
_cell.angle_alpha   90.00
_cell.angle_beta   90.00
_cell.angle_gamma   90.00
#
_symmetry.space_group_name_H-M   'P 1'
#
loop_
_entity.id
_entity.type
_entity.pdbx_description
1 polymer ?
#
loop_
_entity_poly.entity_id
_entity_poly.type
_entity_poly.pdbx_seq_one_letter_code
_entity_poly.pdbx_strand_id
1 'polypeptide(L)' 'MLRTAVKAGIGIGELPIHLAEHDGLVQIWPEPARGAVYEVWLVTHQDLRHTARIVAMIECIVGAFEDHATHAK' A
#
# COMPACT_ATOMS: atom_id res chain seq x y z
N MET A 1 -14.17 3.22 -7.18
CA MET A 1 -14.87 4.42 -7.68
C MET A 1 -14.02 5.69 -7.54
N LEU A 2 -13.45 5.98 -6.37
CA LEU A 2 -12.60 7.17 -6.16
C LEU A 2 -11.44 7.27 -7.16
N ARG A 3 -10.60 6.23 -7.26
CA ARG A 3 -9.48 6.15 -8.21
C ARG A 3 -9.88 6.48 -9.66
N THR A 4 -10.96 5.87 -10.14
CA THR A 4 -11.47 6.08 -11.50
C THR A 4 -11.95 7.51 -11.72
N ALA A 5 -12.60 8.12 -10.72
CA ALA A 5 -13.07 9.50 -10.81
C ALA A 5 -11.90 10.50 -10.84
N VAL A 6 -10.87 10.29 -10.01
CA VAL A 6 -9.64 11.12 -10.01
C VAL A 6 -8.92 10.98 -11.34
N LYS A 7 -8.77 9.74 -11.85
CA LYS A 7 -8.18 9.48 -13.17
C LYS A 7 -8.94 10.15 -14.32
N ALA A 8 -10.26 10.24 -14.22
CA ALA A 8 -11.12 10.94 -15.19
C ALA A 8 -11.09 12.47 -15.05
N GLY A 9 -10.32 13.03 -14.12
CA GLY A 9 -10.21 14.47 -13.92
C GLY A 9 -11.42 15.11 -13.24
N ILE A 10 -12.27 14.32 -12.57
CA ILE A 10 -13.48 14.82 -11.90
C ILE A 10 -13.14 15.62 -10.63
N GLY A 11 -11.96 15.39 -10.04
CA GLY A 11 -11.49 16.12 -8.88
C GLY A 11 -10.21 15.52 -8.28
N ILE A 12 -9.85 16.01 -7.09
CA ILE A 12 -8.72 15.56 -6.29
C ILE A 12 -9.18 14.47 -5.32
N GLY A 13 -8.37 13.44 -5.11
CA GLY A 13 -8.68 12.37 -4.15
C GLY A 13 -7.44 11.73 -3.55
N GLU A 14 -7.60 11.16 -2.37
CA GLU A 14 -6.55 10.45 -1.65
C GLU A 14 -6.40 9.04 -2.21
N LEU A 15 -5.19 8.70 -2.64
CA LEU A 15 -4.87 7.41 -3.26
C LEU A 15 -3.49 6.94 -2.76
N PRO A 16 -3.27 5.62 -2.64
CA PRO A 16 -1.92 5.09 -2.43
C PRO A 16 -0.98 5.55 -3.55
N ILE A 17 0.24 5.95 -3.19
CA ILE A 17 1.21 6.54 -4.13
C ILE A 17 1.50 5.60 -5.31
N HIS A 18 1.85 4.34 -5.03
CA HIS A 18 2.14 3.32 -6.05
C HIS A 18 1.01 3.16 -7.07
N LEU A 19 -0.24 3.28 -6.61
CA LEU A 19 -1.39 3.26 -7.49
C LEU A 19 -1.40 4.55 -8.33
N ALA A 20 -1.34 5.71 -7.70
CA ALA A 20 -1.41 7.01 -8.39
C ALA A 20 -0.34 7.17 -9.48
N GLU A 21 0.88 6.70 -9.22
CA GLU A 21 1.99 6.67 -10.19
C GLU A 21 1.65 5.84 -11.43
N HIS A 22 1.05 4.65 -11.25
CA HIS A 22 0.62 3.82 -12.37
C HIS A 22 -0.47 4.49 -13.24
N ASP A 23 -1.24 5.42 -12.67
CA ASP A 23 -2.24 6.20 -13.42
C ASP A 23 -1.68 7.51 -13.99
N GLY A 24 -0.38 7.81 -13.78
CA GLY A 24 0.25 9.06 -14.23
C GLY A 24 -0.28 10.30 -13.50
N LEU A 25 -0.81 10.13 -12.28
CA LEU A 25 -1.33 11.22 -11.48
C LEU A 25 -0.19 11.96 -10.76
N VAL A 26 -0.41 13.23 -10.45
CA VAL A 26 0.55 14.09 -9.75
C VAL A 26 0.12 14.30 -8.30
N GLN A 27 1.06 14.21 -7.37
CA GLN A 27 0.84 14.51 -5.96
C GLN A 27 0.72 16.04 -5.74
N ILE A 28 -0.38 16.47 -5.13
CA ILE A 28 -0.69 17.90 -4.92
C ILE A 28 -0.19 18.39 -3.55
N TRP A 29 -0.17 17.51 -2.55
CA TRP A 29 0.36 17.79 -1.21
C TRP A 29 1.49 16.80 -0.88
N PRO A 30 2.76 17.20 -1.09
CA PRO A 30 3.92 16.33 -0.85
C PRO A 30 4.29 16.20 0.63
N GLU A 31 3.98 17.20 1.44
CA GLU A 31 4.19 17.13 2.89
C GLU A 31 3.27 16.06 3.49
N PRO A 32 3.77 15.18 4.37
CA PRO A 32 2.92 14.18 5.02
C PRO A 32 1.72 14.86 5.67
N ALA A 33 0.51 14.53 5.20
CA ALA A 33 -0.70 14.88 5.91
C ALA A 33 -0.56 14.31 7.32
N ARG A 34 -0.49 15.19 8.34
CA ARG A 34 -0.22 14.79 9.73
C ARG A 34 -1.16 13.66 10.13
N GLY A 35 -0.61 12.45 10.30
CA GLY A 35 -1.28 11.35 11.02
C GLY A 35 -1.79 10.15 10.22
N ALA A 36 -1.50 9.96 8.93
CA ALA A 36 -1.99 8.78 8.21
C ALA A 36 -0.87 7.99 7.52
N VAL A 37 -0.11 7.22 8.30
CA VAL A 37 0.52 6.02 7.73
C VAL A 37 -0.60 5.01 7.56
N TYR A 38 -0.90 4.62 6.32
CA TYR A 38 -1.82 3.52 6.08
C TYR A 38 -1.14 2.21 6.45
N GLU A 39 -1.64 1.56 7.49
CA GLU A 39 -1.15 0.26 7.91
C GLU A 39 -1.67 -0.83 6.97
N VAL A 40 -0.76 -1.71 6.55
CA VAL A 40 -1.08 -2.91 5.79
C VAL A 40 -0.99 -4.11 6.71
N TRP A 41 -2.08 -4.86 6.84
CA TRP A 41 -2.18 -6.00 7.73
C TRP A 41 -2.19 -7.32 6.94
N LEU A 42 -1.29 -8.24 7.29
CA LEU A 42 -1.33 -9.62 6.81
C LEU A 42 -2.08 -10.49 7.81
N VAL A 43 -3.27 -10.94 7.45
CA VAL A 43 -4.15 -11.71 8.35
C VAL A 43 -4.20 -13.17 7.90
N THR A 44 -3.94 -14.08 8.84
CA THR A 44 -4.07 -15.53 8.63
C THR A 44 -4.96 -16.17 9.68
N HIS A 45 -5.68 -17.23 9.31
CA HIS A 45 -6.44 -18.02 10.29
C HIS A 45 -5.49 -18.62 11.34
N GLN A 46 -5.92 -18.60 12.61
CA GLN A 46 -5.11 -19.06 13.75
C GLN A 46 -4.56 -20.49 13.58
N ASP A 47 -5.34 -21.38 12.98
CA ASP A 47 -4.95 -22.79 12.78
C ASP A 47 -3.87 -22.96 11.69
N LEU A 48 -3.78 -22.02 10.75
CA LEU A 48 -2.90 -22.13 9.58
C LEU A 48 -1.56 -21.42 9.76
N ARG A 49 -1.45 -20.49 10.72
CA ARG A 49 -0.27 -19.61 10.89
C ARG A 49 1.05 -20.35 11.18
N HIS A 50 0.97 -21.61 11.64
CA HIS A 50 2.14 -22.44 11.93
C HIS A 50 2.44 -23.46 10.82
N THR A 51 1.66 -23.51 9.75
CA THR A 51 1.93 -24.39 8.61
C THR A 51 3.17 -23.89 7.86
N ALA A 52 4.17 -24.75 7.63
CA ALA A 52 5.47 -24.36 7.06
C ALA A 52 5.35 -23.54 5.76
N ARG A 53 4.46 -23.92 4.85
CA ARG A 53 4.22 -23.17 3.60
C ARG A 53 3.63 -21.78 3.84
N ILE A 54 2.79 -21.62 4.86
CA ILE A 54 2.20 -20.33 5.24
C ILE A 54 3.27 -19.43 5.85
N VAL A 55 4.12 -19.96 6.72
CA VAL A 55 5.25 -19.23 7.31
C VAL A 55 6.18 -18.71 6.21
N ALA A 56 6.60 -19.57 5.28
CA ALA A 56 7.47 -19.17 4.18
C ALA A 56 6.83 -18.09 3.27
N MET A 57 5.52 -18.16 3.05
CA MET A 57 4.79 -17.12 2.30
C MET A 57 4.73 -15.80 3.07
N ILE A 58 4.47 -15.84 4.39
CA ILE A 58 4.46 -14.66 5.25
C ILE A 58 5.83 -13.97 5.19
N GLU A 59 6.92 -14.72 5.37
CA GLU A 59 8.28 -14.18 5.32
C GLU A 59 8.58 -13.52 3.97
N CYS A 60 8.19 -14.16 2.86
CA CYS A 60 8.36 -13.59 1.52
C CYS A 60 7.57 -12.29 1.32
N ILE A 61 6.32 -12.23 1.81
CA ILE A 61 5.49 -11.02 1.69
C ILE A 61 6.07 -9.90 2.57
N VAL A 62 6.44 -10.20 3.82
CA VAL A 62 7.03 -9.22 4.73
C VAL A 62 8.30 -8.63 4.14
N GLY A 63 9.22 -9.47 3.63
CA GLY A 63 10.45 -9.00 2.99
C GLY A 63 10.19 -8.04 1.82
N ALA A 64 9.19 -8.33 0.98
CA ALA A 64 8.82 -7.43 -0.11
C ALA A 64 8.34 -6.05 0.38
N PHE A 65 7.62 -5.98 1.50
CA PHE A 65 7.16 -4.71 2.05
C PHE A 65 8.27 -3.93 2.78
N GLU A 66 9.23 -4.60 3.42
CA GLU A 66 10.40 -3.97 4.04
C GLU A 66 11.31 -3.29 3.00
N ASP A 67 11.51 -3.94 1.86
CA ASP A 67 12.26 -3.37 0.72
C ASP A 67 11.59 -2.08 0.21
N HIS A 68 10.25 -2.08 0.09
CA HIS A 68 9.50 -0.91 -0.35
C HIS A 68 9.41 0.21 0.71
N ALA A 69 9.42 -0.11 2.01
CA ALA A 69 9.48 0.89 3.08
C ALA A 69 10.81 1.67 3.07
N THR A 70 11.88 1.06 2.57
CA THR A 70 13.21 1.68 2.47
C THR A 70 13.28 2.73 1.35
N HIS A 71 12.45 2.60 0.30
CA HIS A 71 12.38 3.55 -0.82
C HIS A 71 11.52 4.79 -0.57
N ALA A 72 10.79 4.84 0.55
CA ALA A 72 9.95 5.99 0.93
C ALA A 72 10.68 7.02 1.82
N LYS A 73 12.01 6.90 1.95
CA LYS A 73 12.83 7.77 2.81
C LYS A 73 13.71 8.73 2.01
#